data_AF-A0A7S1ILH5-F1
#
_entry.id   AF-A0A7S1ILH5-F1
#
_cell.length_a   1.000
_cell.length_b   1.000
_cell.length_c   1.000
_cell.angle_alpha   90.00
_cell.angle_beta   90.00
_cell.angle_gamma   90.00
#
_symmetry.space_group_name_H-M   'P 1'
#
loop_
_entity.id
_entity.type
_entity.pdbx_description
1 polymer ?
#
loop_
_entity_poly.entity_id
_entity_poly.type
_entity_poly.pdbx_seq_one_letter_code
_entity_poly.pdbx_strand_id
1 'polypeptide(L)'
;TFIGPPEKEIRNIISKRKEWEYTIRGGSKPKDWIRAIEYEMGLQTVLAERTPKHMKHKHIHSVKKRIAALYARALIRFKGHSYKLIFRKYIVYLRSLNKTTGISRRYAKALQLYPMDTDYWIEAAQWEIADNRNPDNARGLMQQALRLHPQDQGVHLAYF
;
A
#
# COMPACT_ATOMS: atom_id res chain seq x y z
N THR A 1 -6.69 -3.05 31.45
CA THR A 1 -7.56 -4.09 30.87
C THR A 1 -7.91 -3.71 29.45
N PHE A 2 -7.81 -4.63 28.48
CA PHE A 2 -8.29 -4.37 27.12
C PHE A 2 -9.81 -4.29 27.13
N ILE A 3 -10.35 -3.14 26.77
CA ILE A 3 -11.78 -2.98 26.56
C ILE A 3 -12.02 -3.25 25.08
N GLY A 4 -12.41 -4.49 24.78
CA GLY A 4 -12.86 -4.85 23.45
C GLY A 4 -14.04 -3.97 23.02
N PRO A 5 -14.27 -3.80 21.71
CA PRO A 5 -15.42 -3.05 21.23
C PRO A 5 -16.72 -3.64 21.81
N PRO A 6 -17.66 -2.81 22.31
CA PRO A 6 -18.96 -3.30 22.79
C PRO A 6 -19.70 -4.01 21.67
N GLU A 7 -20.58 -4.97 22.00
CA GLU A 7 -21.25 -5.81 20.99
C GLU A 7 -21.98 -5.03 19.90
N LYS A 8 -22.57 -3.88 20.26
CA LYS A 8 -23.22 -2.96 19.32
C LYS A 8 -22.23 -2.43 18.28
N GLU A 9 -21.01 -2.09 18.70
CA GLU A 9 -19.93 -1.65 17.80
C GLU A 9 -19.49 -2.80 16.88
N ILE A 10 -19.37 -4.03 17.40
CA ILE A 10 -19.03 -5.21 16.60
C ILE A 10 -20.07 -5.44 15.50
N ARG A 11 -21.38 -5.38 15.83
CA ARG A 11 -22.47 -5.51 14.85
C ARG A 11 -22.40 -4.42 13.79
N ASN A 12 -22.12 -3.18 14.18
CA ASN A 12 -21.94 -2.07 13.24
C ASN A 12 -20.75 -2.30 12.31
N ILE A 13 -19.61 -2.77 12.84
CA ILE A 13 -18.42 -3.09 12.03
C ILE A 13 -18.72 -4.20 11.02
N ILE A 14 -19.41 -5.26 11.45
CA ILE A 14 -19.80 -6.37 10.57
C ILE A 14 -20.74 -5.86 9.47
N SER A 15 -21.76 -5.08 9.83
CA SER A 15 -22.70 -4.50 8.88
C SER A 15 -21.97 -3.64 7.83
N LYS A 16 -21.10 -2.73 8.28
CA LYS A 16 -20.34 -1.86 7.38
C LYS A 16 -19.38 -2.63 6.46
N ARG A 17 -18.76 -3.70 6.97
CA ARG A 17 -17.93 -4.59 6.14
C ARG A 17 -18.74 -5.32 5.07
N LYS A 18 -19.96 -5.76 5.38
CA LYS A 18 -20.86 -6.39 4.41
C LYS A 18 -21.24 -5.41 3.30
N GLU A 19 -21.61 -4.19 3.66
CA GLU A 19 -21.91 -3.10 2.72
C GLU A 19 -20.72 -2.87 1.77
N TRP A 20 -19.51 -2.71 2.30
CA TRP A 20 -18.31 -2.53 1.48
C TRP A 20 -18.02 -3.71 0.56
N GLU A 21 -18.15 -4.96 1.03
CA GLU A 21 -17.94 -6.13 0.16
C GLU A 21 -19.00 -6.21 -0.94
N TYR A 22 -20.25 -5.84 -0.67
CA TYR A 22 -21.30 -5.75 -1.69
C TYR A 22 -20.96 -4.69 -2.75
N THR A 23 -20.63 -3.46 -2.32
CA THR A 23 -20.22 -2.37 -3.23
C THR A 23 -19.00 -2.78 -4.06
N ILE A 24 -17.98 -3.38 -3.43
CA ILE A 24 -16.75 -3.79 -4.11
C ILE A 24 -17.04 -4.84 -5.20
N ARG A 25 -17.93 -5.79 -4.94
CA ARG A 25 -18.34 -6.79 -5.93
C ARG A 25 -19.10 -6.16 -7.09
N GLY A 26 -20.02 -5.24 -6.82
CA GLY A 26 -20.87 -4.59 -7.83
C GLY A 26 -20.20 -3.43 -8.58
N GLY A 27 -19.33 -3.72 -9.54
CA GLY A 27 -18.85 -2.70 -10.49
C GLY A 27 -18.12 -1.49 -9.88
N SER A 28 -17.58 -1.62 -8.67
CA SER A 28 -16.96 -0.54 -7.89
C SER A 28 -15.89 0.27 -8.62
N LYS A 29 -15.85 1.57 -8.31
CA LYS A 29 -14.83 2.51 -8.76
C LYS A 29 -13.61 2.46 -7.82
N PRO A 30 -12.42 2.89 -8.27
CA PRO A 30 -11.22 2.96 -7.41
C PRO A 30 -11.46 3.72 -6.10
N LYS A 31 -12.29 4.78 -6.14
CA LYS A 31 -12.66 5.58 -4.97
C LYS A 31 -13.36 4.74 -3.88
N ASP A 32 -14.20 3.78 -4.25
CA ASP A 32 -14.94 2.94 -3.29
C ASP A 32 -13.98 2.01 -2.55
N TRP A 33 -12.98 1.48 -3.25
CA TRP A 33 -11.91 0.68 -2.64
C TRP A 33 -11.07 1.50 -1.66
N ILE A 34 -10.72 2.73 -2.04
CA ILE A 34 -9.96 3.64 -1.18
C ILE A 34 -10.75 3.93 0.10
N ARG A 35 -12.05 4.26 -0.01
CA ARG A 35 -12.92 4.50 1.16
C ARG A 35 -13.05 3.27 2.06
N ALA A 36 -13.20 2.08 1.48
CA ALA A 36 -13.28 0.84 2.24
C ALA A 36 -11.97 0.56 3.00
N ILE A 37 -10.81 0.86 2.38
CA ILE A 37 -9.50 0.71 3.01
C ILE A 37 -9.29 1.75 4.11
N GLU A 38 -9.63 3.01 3.86
CA GLU A 38 -9.53 4.10 4.84
C GLU A 38 -10.38 3.81 6.08
N TYR A 39 -11.58 3.23 5.88
CA TYR A 39 -12.41 2.75 6.98
C TYR A 39 -11.70 1.67 7.82
N GLU A 40 -11.08 0.66 7.18
CA GLU A 40 -10.34 -0.39 7.91
C GLU A 40 -9.07 0.16 8.59
N MET A 41 -8.41 1.15 7.99
CA MET A 41 -7.28 1.86 8.62
C MET A 41 -7.74 2.63 9.87
N GLY A 42 -8.90 3.28 9.83
CA GLY A 42 -9.51 3.91 11.00
C GLY A 42 -9.78 2.89 12.13
N LEU A 43 -10.33 1.72 11.79
CA LEU A 43 -10.50 0.64 12.76
C LEU A 43 -9.17 0.16 13.36
N GLN A 44 -8.11 0.08 12.53
CA GLN A 44 -6.78 -0.28 13.02
C GLN A 44 -6.28 0.73 14.07
N THR A 45 -6.45 2.02 13.82
CA THR A 45 -6.03 3.10 14.74
C THR A 45 -6.79 3.01 16.06
N VAL A 46 -8.13 2.95 16.02
CA VAL A 46 -8.97 2.82 17.22
C VAL A 46 -8.60 1.59 18.04
N LEU A 47 -8.37 0.46 17.37
CA LEU A 47 -7.96 -0.77 18.07
C LEU A 47 -6.55 -0.64 18.68
N ALA A 48 -5.63 0.04 18.00
CA ALA A 48 -4.28 0.27 18.52
C ALA A 48 -4.30 1.14 19.78
N GLU A 49 -5.13 2.17 19.82
CA GLU A 49 -5.32 3.03 21.00
C GLU A 49 -5.92 2.26 22.19
N ARG A 50 -6.89 1.37 21.94
CA ARG A 50 -7.52 0.54 22.96
C ARG A 50 -6.65 -0.61 23.46
N THR A 51 -5.60 -0.97 22.72
CA THR A 51 -4.74 -2.11 23.05
C THR A 51 -3.52 -1.63 23.83
N PRO A 52 -3.35 -2.06 25.10
CA PRO A 52 -2.14 -1.74 25.85
C PRO A 52 -0.89 -2.28 25.14
N LYS A 53 0.20 -1.51 25.16
CA LYS A 53 1.45 -1.84 24.44
C LYS A 53 2.01 -3.24 24.76
N HIS A 54 1.75 -3.77 25.96
CA HIS A 54 2.22 -5.08 26.43
C HIS A 54 1.32 -6.26 26.02
N MET A 55 0.15 -6.03 25.41
CA MET A 55 -0.81 -7.09 25.09
C MET A 55 -0.66 -7.59 23.65
N LYS A 56 -1.01 -8.86 23.39
CA LYS A 56 -0.99 -9.44 22.04
C LYS A 56 -2.05 -8.78 21.14
N HIS A 57 -1.61 -8.27 20.00
CA HIS A 57 -2.41 -7.46 19.06
C HIS A 57 -3.26 -8.30 18.09
N LYS A 58 -3.88 -9.41 18.52
CA LYS A 58 -4.54 -10.40 17.62
C LYS A 58 -5.57 -9.76 16.67
N HIS A 59 -6.43 -8.89 17.20
CA HIS A 59 -7.47 -8.20 16.41
C HIS A 59 -6.86 -7.20 15.43
N ILE A 60 -5.86 -6.43 15.84
CA ILE A 60 -5.13 -5.48 14.98
C ILE A 60 -4.43 -6.23 13.83
N HIS A 61 -3.83 -7.40 14.10
CA HIS A 61 -3.23 -8.22 13.05
C HIS A 61 -4.26 -8.70 12.02
N SER A 62 -5.48 -9.06 12.46
CA SER A 62 -6.57 -9.43 11.55
C SER A 62 -6.98 -8.25 10.64
N VAL A 63 -7.11 -7.05 11.20
CA VAL A 63 -7.41 -5.83 10.42
C VAL A 63 -6.28 -5.50 9.43
N LYS A 64 -5.02 -5.55 9.86
CA LYS A 64 -3.86 -5.36 8.97
C LYS A 64 -3.85 -6.35 7.80
N LYS A 65 -4.17 -7.62 8.05
CA LYS A 65 -4.30 -8.64 6.99
C LYS A 65 -5.43 -8.30 6.02
N ARG A 66 -6.57 -7.83 6.53
CA ARG A 66 -7.70 -7.39 5.70
C ARG A 66 -7.36 -6.19 4.82
N ILE A 67 -6.69 -5.17 5.38
CA ILE A 67 -6.20 -4.01 4.62
C ILE A 67 -5.26 -4.47 3.49
N ALA A 68 -4.28 -5.32 3.79
CA ALA A 68 -3.36 -5.85 2.79
C ALA A 68 -4.09 -6.66 1.69
N ALA A 69 -5.12 -7.43 2.06
CA ALA A 69 -5.94 -8.17 1.10
C ALA A 69 -6.79 -7.25 0.21
N LEU A 70 -7.33 -6.15 0.75
CA LEU A 70 -8.05 -5.14 -0.02
C LEU A 70 -7.12 -4.47 -1.04
N TYR A 71 -5.93 -4.01 -0.63
CA TYR A 71 -4.94 -3.46 -1.55
C TYR A 71 -4.53 -4.48 -2.63
N ALA A 72 -4.27 -5.73 -2.26
CA ALA A 72 -3.90 -6.77 -3.21
C ALA A 72 -4.98 -7.00 -4.27
N ARG A 73 -6.25 -7.10 -3.87
CA ARG A 73 -7.38 -7.24 -4.80
C ARG A 73 -7.56 -5.98 -5.66
N ALA A 74 -7.43 -4.78 -5.09
CA ALA A 74 -7.55 -3.52 -5.82
C ALA A 74 -6.48 -3.37 -6.92
N LEU A 75 -5.22 -3.69 -6.61
CA LEU A 75 -4.09 -3.63 -7.55
C LEU A 75 -4.17 -4.67 -8.68
N ILE A 76 -4.91 -5.77 -8.47
CA ILE A 76 -5.21 -6.73 -9.54
C ILE A 76 -6.30 -6.16 -10.46
N ARG A 77 -7.35 -5.59 -9.86
CA ARG A 77 -8.55 -5.12 -10.56
C ARG A 77 -8.32 -3.87 -11.41
N PHE A 78 -7.62 -2.87 -10.88
CA PHE A 78 -7.43 -1.59 -11.56
C PHE A 78 -6.08 -1.51 -12.28
N LYS A 79 -6.01 -0.75 -13.37
CA LYS A 79 -4.84 -0.55 -14.23
C LYS A 79 -4.60 0.94 -14.48
N GLY A 80 -3.45 1.28 -15.06
CA GLY A 80 -3.09 2.64 -15.46
C GLY A 80 -3.09 3.62 -14.30
N HIS A 81 -3.66 4.81 -14.50
CA HIS A 81 -3.71 5.87 -13.48
C HIS A 81 -4.33 5.41 -12.15
N SER A 82 -5.39 4.59 -12.21
CA SER A 82 -6.06 4.09 -11.00
C SER A 82 -5.16 3.12 -10.21
N TYR A 83 -4.39 2.29 -10.92
CA TYR A 83 -3.39 1.43 -10.29
C TYR A 83 -2.34 2.29 -9.56
N LYS A 84 -1.79 3.30 -10.24
CA LYS A 84 -0.74 4.18 -9.69
C LYS A 84 -1.20 4.88 -8.41
N LEU A 85 -2.43 5.40 -8.41
CA LEU A 85 -3.05 6.00 -7.23
C LEU A 85 -3.15 5.03 -6.04
N ILE A 86 -3.68 3.82 -6.29
CA ILE A 86 -3.84 2.80 -5.24
C ILE A 86 -2.48 2.30 -4.76
N PHE A 87 -1.53 2.14 -5.67
CA PHE A 87 -0.17 1.71 -5.39
C PHE A 87 0.54 2.68 -4.45
N ARG A 88 0.56 3.98 -4.79
CA ARG A 88 1.17 5.02 -3.94
C ARG A 88 0.55 5.06 -2.55
N LYS A 89 -0.79 5.01 -2.45
CA LYS A 89 -1.48 4.89 -1.15
C LYS A 89 -1.04 3.64 -0.37
N TYR A 90 -0.83 2.52 -1.05
CA TYR A 90 -0.36 1.31 -0.39
C TYR A 90 1.09 1.42 0.10
N ILE A 91 1.98 2.04 -0.68
CA ILE A 91 3.36 2.30 -0.26
C ILE A 91 3.38 3.16 1.00
N VAL A 92 2.58 4.25 1.05
CA VAL A 92 2.45 5.10 2.24
C VAL A 92 2.00 4.28 3.46
N TYR A 93 1.00 3.40 3.29
CA TYR A 93 0.57 2.51 4.37
C TYR A 93 1.66 1.50 4.80
N LEU A 94 2.45 0.95 3.88
CA LEU A 94 3.56 0.06 4.24
C LEU A 94 4.70 0.81 4.95
N ARG A 95 4.94 2.07 4.57
CA ARG A 95 5.90 2.95 5.27
C ARG A 95 5.46 3.21 6.70
N SER A 96 4.19 3.50 6.95
CA SER A 96 3.68 3.71 8.32
C SER A 96 3.77 2.46 9.20
N LEU A 97 3.93 1.27 8.61
CA LEU A 97 4.15 0.01 9.31
C LEU A 97 5.65 -0.38 9.41
N ASN A 98 6.57 0.45 8.93
CA ASN A 98 8.01 0.14 8.81
C ASN A 98 8.28 -1.20 8.09
N LYS A 99 7.50 -1.50 7.04
CA LYS A 99 7.61 -2.75 6.25
C LYS A 99 8.47 -2.57 5.00
N THR A 100 9.76 -2.33 5.18
CA THR A 100 10.73 -2.06 4.08
C THR A 100 10.75 -3.16 3.02
N THR A 101 10.89 -4.42 3.42
CA THR A 101 10.88 -5.58 2.49
C THR A 101 9.58 -5.72 1.69
N GLY A 102 8.46 -5.29 2.28
CA GLY A 102 7.18 -5.26 1.61
C GLY A 102 7.13 -4.23 0.50
N ILE A 103 7.78 -3.08 0.70
CA ILE A 103 7.86 -1.98 -0.25
C ILE A 103 8.75 -2.35 -1.44
N SER A 104 9.97 -2.87 -1.24
CA SER A 104 10.85 -3.31 -2.34
C SER A 104 10.13 -4.28 -3.26
N ARG A 105 9.42 -5.27 -2.68
CA ARG A 105 8.66 -6.27 -3.45
C ARG A 105 7.53 -5.64 -4.27
N ARG A 106 6.91 -4.58 -3.77
CA ARG A 106 5.83 -3.88 -4.49
C ARG A 106 6.40 -3.03 -5.62
N TYR A 107 7.50 -2.33 -5.42
CA TYR A 107 8.21 -1.63 -6.50
C TYR A 107 8.67 -2.60 -7.58
N ALA A 108 9.35 -3.70 -7.22
CA ALA A 108 9.77 -4.72 -8.19
C ALA A 108 8.59 -5.24 -9.05
N LYS A 109 7.42 -5.49 -8.43
CA LYS A 109 6.23 -5.90 -9.17
C LYS A 109 5.63 -4.78 -10.03
N ALA A 110 5.67 -3.54 -9.58
CA ALA A 110 5.20 -2.39 -10.37
C ALA A 110 6.08 -2.17 -11.61
N LEU A 111 7.40 -2.27 -11.46
CA LEU A 111 8.36 -2.16 -12.58
C LEU A 111 8.17 -3.27 -13.62
N GLN A 112 7.83 -4.49 -13.20
CA GLN A 112 7.49 -5.58 -14.13
C GLN A 112 6.19 -5.32 -14.90
N LEU A 113 5.20 -4.69 -14.26
CA LEU A 113 3.90 -4.42 -14.88
C LEU A 113 3.90 -3.16 -15.76
N TYR A 114 4.71 -2.17 -15.40
CA TYR A 114 4.79 -0.86 -16.03
C TYR A 114 6.24 -0.45 -16.28
N PRO A 115 7.01 -1.24 -17.07
CA PRO A 115 8.42 -0.96 -17.31
C PRO A 115 8.64 0.37 -18.06
N MET A 116 7.62 0.82 -18.80
CA MET A 116 7.68 2.03 -19.61
C MET A 116 7.33 3.33 -18.84
N ASP A 117 6.85 3.23 -17.61
CA ASP A 117 6.52 4.40 -16.79
C ASP A 117 7.74 4.74 -15.91
N THR A 118 8.48 5.77 -16.32
CA THR A 118 9.74 6.21 -15.71
C THR A 118 9.57 6.69 -14.27
N ASP A 119 8.39 7.17 -13.89
CA ASP A 119 8.12 7.57 -12.51
C ASP A 119 8.29 6.43 -11.52
N TYR A 120 7.93 5.19 -11.88
CA TYR A 120 8.12 4.05 -10.96
C TYR A 120 9.59 3.74 -10.72
N TRP A 121 10.44 3.93 -11.74
CA TRP A 121 11.89 3.73 -11.62
C TRP A 121 12.49 4.76 -10.67
N ILE A 122 12.14 6.03 -10.88
CA ILE A 122 12.61 7.15 -10.06
C ILE A 122 12.10 7.00 -8.61
N GLU A 123 10.80 6.75 -8.42
CA GLU A 123 10.22 6.55 -7.08
C GLU A 123 10.84 5.35 -6.35
N ALA A 124 11.11 4.24 -7.06
CA ALA A 124 11.73 3.07 -6.47
C ALA A 124 13.17 3.37 -6.03
N ALA A 125 13.97 4.02 -6.87
CA ALA A 125 15.34 4.39 -6.55
C ALA A 125 15.41 5.40 -5.38
N GLN A 126 14.54 6.42 -5.39
CA GLN A 126 14.43 7.37 -4.28
C GLN A 126 14.09 6.68 -2.97
N TRP A 127 13.16 5.72 -2.99
CA TRP A 127 12.80 4.96 -1.81
C TRP A 127 13.97 4.10 -1.29
N GLU A 128 14.70 3.43 -2.18
CA GLU A 128 15.86 2.61 -1.81
C GLU A 128 16.95 3.44 -1.10
N ILE A 129 17.18 4.68 -1.52
CA ILE A 129 18.13 5.60 -0.88
C ILE A 129 17.59 6.14 0.44
N ALA A 130 16.41 6.77 0.41
CA ALA A 130 15.89 7.57 1.52
C ALA A 130 15.42 6.71 2.71
N ASP A 131 14.69 5.63 2.42
CA ASP A 131 14.02 4.83 3.45
C ASP A 131 14.72 3.48 3.68
N ASN A 132 15.18 2.80 2.62
CA ASN A 132 15.80 1.48 2.73
C ASN A 132 17.32 1.53 2.99
N ARG A 133 17.95 2.70 2.80
CA ARG A 133 19.41 2.93 2.94
C ARG A 133 20.26 1.97 2.11
N ASN A 134 19.80 1.64 0.91
CA ASN A 134 20.49 0.75 -0.02
C ASN A 134 20.82 1.47 -1.34
N PRO A 135 21.90 2.27 -1.37
CA PRO A 135 22.28 3.06 -2.54
C PRO A 135 22.71 2.18 -3.72
N ASP A 136 23.24 0.98 -3.47
CA ASP A 136 23.64 0.06 -4.54
C ASP A 136 22.43 -0.49 -5.30
N ASN A 137 21.35 -0.82 -4.58
CA ASN A 137 20.10 -1.24 -5.23
C ASN A 137 19.47 -0.08 -6.00
N ALA A 138 19.49 1.13 -5.45
CA ALA A 138 19.04 2.34 -6.14
C ALA A 138 19.82 2.59 -7.45
N ARG A 139 21.15 2.46 -7.40
CA ARG A 139 22.01 2.56 -8.59
C ARG A 139 21.65 1.49 -9.61
N GLY A 140 21.46 0.25 -9.18
CA GLY A 140 21.05 -0.86 -10.07
C GLY A 140 19.72 -0.58 -10.77
N LEU A 141 18.73 -0.07 -10.05
CA LEU A 141 17.43 0.33 -10.59
C LEU A 141 17.56 1.46 -11.62
N MET A 142 18.31 2.52 -11.30
CA MET A 142 18.49 3.64 -12.23
C MET A 142 19.30 3.26 -13.47
N GLN A 143 20.32 2.41 -13.34
CA GLN A 143 21.05 1.88 -14.49
C GLN A 143 20.17 1.02 -15.39
N GLN A 144 19.25 0.23 -14.82
CA GLN A 144 18.23 -0.47 -15.59
C GLN A 144 17.29 0.50 -16.31
N ALA A 145 16.85 1.55 -15.61
CA ALA A 145 16.00 2.60 -16.18
C ALA A 145 16.68 3.31 -17.35
N LEU A 146 17.96 3.70 -17.24
CA LEU A 146 18.72 4.34 -18.31
C LEU A 146 18.86 3.46 -19.56
N ARG A 147 18.99 2.13 -19.39
CA ARG A 147 19.03 1.21 -20.53
C ARG A 147 17.69 1.10 -21.24
N LEU A 148 16.59 1.14 -20.49
CA LEU A 148 15.23 1.06 -21.03
C LEU A 148 14.76 2.40 -21.61
N HIS A 149 15.21 3.50 -21.03
CA HIS A 149 14.76 4.87 -21.31
C HIS A 149 15.93 5.80 -21.64
N PRO A 150 16.72 5.51 -22.69
CA PRO A 150 17.96 6.24 -22.96
C PRO A 150 17.76 7.72 -23.33
N GLN A 151 16.55 8.10 -23.76
CA GLN A 151 16.21 9.47 -24.18
C GLN A 151 15.37 10.23 -23.14
N ASP A 152 14.99 9.59 -22.03
CA ASP A 152 14.16 10.24 -21.01
C ASP A 152 15.01 11.14 -20.11
N GLN A 153 14.92 12.45 -20.33
CA GLN A 153 15.68 13.44 -19.57
C GLN A 153 15.40 13.37 -18.05
N GLY A 154 14.20 12.96 -17.64
CA GLY A 154 13.84 12.83 -16.22
C GLY A 154 14.64 11.71 -15.54
N VAL A 155 14.83 10.58 -16.21
CA VAL A 155 15.66 9.47 -15.71
C VAL A 155 17.13 9.89 -15.62
N HIS A 156 17.63 10.64 -16.60
CA HIS A 156 19.01 11.19 -16.57
C HIS A 156 19.20 12.15 -15.40
N LEU A 157 18.30 13.12 -15.22
CA LEU A 157 18.36 14.09 -14.12
C LEU A 157 18.19 13.46 -12.74
N ALA A 158 17.47 12.34 -12.64
CA ALA A 158 17.32 11.62 -11.39
C ALA A 158 18.57 10.78 -11.02
N TYR A 159 19.46 10.51 -11.98
CA TYR A 159 20.66 9.70 -11.76
C TYR A 159 21.92 10.52 -11.45
N PHE A 160 22.09 11.67 -12.13
CA PHE A 160 23.24 12.56 -11.99
C PHE A 160 22.98 13.69 -10.98
#